data_AF-A0A957LES9-F1
#
_entry.id   AF-A0A957LES9-F1
#
_cell.length_a   1.000
_cell.length_b   1.000
_cell.length_c   1.000
_cell.angle_alpha   90.00
_cell.angle_beta   90.00
_cell.angle_gamma   90.00
#
_symmetry.space_group_name_H-M   'P 1'
#
loop_
_entity.id
_entity.type
_entity.pdbx_description
1 polymer ?
#
loop_
_entity_poly.entity_id
_entity_poly.type
_entity_poly.pdbx_seq_one_letter_code
_entity_poly.pdbx_strand_id
1 'polypeptide(L)'
;VTPDAPWTPQPPVVAIADNTPIPVTATPTITPPPRPPRLDIPRLDIAHTIVTVPIQAGEWDVSSLGEQVGWLEGTGRVPATAGAPVLVGHMTYPDANLLEQGAFAYLQEIRLGDEVVYEVEGERYVYEVVAVGRIAPADVSALFAADGETLFLLTCTDWNNESRVYENRLLVRAVRR
;
A
#
# COMPACT_ATOMS: atom_id res chain seq x y z
N VAL A 1 59.02 -27.06 69.80
CA VAL A 1 57.63 -27.42 70.14
C VAL A 1 56.72 -26.28 69.72
N THR A 2 56.02 -26.48 68.61
CA THR A 2 54.85 -25.70 68.18
C THR A 2 53.89 -26.74 67.62
N PRO A 3 52.64 -26.83 68.12
CA PRO A 3 51.75 -27.93 67.78
C PRO A 3 51.12 -27.72 66.39
N ASP A 4 51.13 -28.78 65.57
CA ASP A 4 50.34 -28.89 64.36
C ASP A 4 48.85 -28.73 64.68
N ALA A 5 48.16 -27.89 63.90
CA ALA A 5 46.73 -27.67 64.02
C ALA A 5 45.94 -28.90 63.51
N PRO A 6 44.81 -29.27 64.16
CA PRO A 6 44.07 -30.47 63.80
C PRO A 6 43.25 -30.32 62.51
N TRP A 7 43.32 -31.36 61.67
CA TRP A 7 42.47 -31.57 60.50
C TRP A 7 40.98 -31.69 60.89
N THR A 8 40.10 -30.98 60.19
CA THR A 8 38.64 -31.09 60.33
C THR A 8 38.03 -31.71 59.06
N PRO A 9 37.30 -32.84 59.15
CA PRO A 9 36.57 -33.38 58.00
C PRO A 9 35.34 -32.52 57.69
N GLN A 10 35.13 -32.18 56.41
CA GLN A 10 33.87 -31.61 55.95
C GLN A 10 32.84 -32.71 55.66
N PRO A 11 31.55 -32.50 55.95
CA PRO A 11 30.50 -33.47 55.63
C PRO A 11 30.27 -33.56 54.11
N PRO A 12 29.79 -34.71 53.59
CA PRO A 12 29.53 -34.87 52.16
C PRO A 12 28.35 -34.00 51.73
N VAL A 13 28.53 -33.23 50.65
CA VAL A 13 27.44 -32.55 49.94
C VAL A 13 26.64 -33.61 49.20
N VAL A 14 25.40 -33.85 49.63
CA VAL A 14 24.42 -34.65 48.89
C VAL A 14 23.82 -33.77 47.79
N ALA A 15 24.20 -34.03 46.53
CA ALA A 15 23.57 -33.42 45.38
C ALA A 15 22.24 -34.13 45.09
N ILE A 16 21.11 -33.48 45.39
CA ILE A 16 19.79 -33.89 44.90
C ILE A 16 19.60 -33.23 43.55
N ALA A 17 19.84 -33.99 42.47
CA ALA A 17 19.48 -33.59 41.12
C ALA A 17 18.00 -33.92 40.90
N ASP A 18 17.14 -32.91 40.99
CA ASP A 18 15.73 -33.02 40.59
C ASP A 18 15.65 -32.65 39.09
N ASN A 19 15.46 -33.64 38.22
CA ASN A 19 15.51 -33.51 36.76
C ASN A 19 14.11 -33.55 36.12
N THR A 20 13.10 -33.03 36.81
CA THR A 20 11.76 -32.92 36.26
C THR A 20 11.73 -31.86 35.13
N PRO A 21 11.40 -32.21 33.87
CA PRO A 21 11.34 -31.22 32.80
C PRO A 21 10.20 -30.24 33.05
N ILE A 22 10.54 -28.95 33.12
CA ILE A 22 9.58 -27.86 33.25
C ILE A 22 8.73 -27.82 31.97
N PRO A 23 7.38 -27.75 32.06
CA PRO A 23 6.55 -27.53 30.88
C PRO A 23 6.90 -26.16 30.28
N VAL A 24 7.48 -26.16 29.09
CA VAL A 24 7.71 -24.94 28.31
C VAL A 24 6.36 -24.43 27.82
N THR A 25 5.84 -23.41 28.48
CA THR A 25 4.70 -22.63 27.97
C THR A 25 5.10 -22.04 26.62
N ALA A 26 4.39 -22.41 25.55
CA ALA A 26 4.62 -21.84 24.23
C ALA A 26 4.47 -20.31 24.29
N THR A 27 5.49 -19.58 23.83
CA THR A 27 5.42 -18.12 23.71
C THR A 27 4.33 -17.78 22.70
N PRO A 28 3.37 -16.86 23.02
CA PRO A 28 2.40 -16.42 22.03
C PRO A 28 3.15 -15.81 20.85
N THR A 29 2.88 -16.31 19.64
CA THR A 29 3.41 -15.71 18.42
C THR A 29 2.70 -14.37 18.22
N ILE A 30 3.36 -13.27 18.58
CA ILE A 30 2.87 -11.92 18.24
C ILE A 30 3.02 -11.77 16.72
N THR A 31 1.91 -11.92 16.01
CA THR A 31 1.87 -11.65 14.57
C THR A 31 1.93 -10.12 14.39
N PRO A 32 2.92 -9.56 13.69
CA PRO A 32 2.95 -8.13 13.43
C PRO A 32 1.68 -7.72 12.66
N PRO A 33 1.15 -6.50 12.90
CA PRO A 33 -0.03 -6.03 12.18
C PRO A 33 0.21 -6.05 10.67
N PRO A 34 -0.83 -6.30 9.85
CA PRO A 34 -0.70 -6.24 8.40
C PRO A 34 -0.16 -4.89 7.96
N ARG A 35 0.77 -4.89 7.01
CA ARG A 35 1.24 -3.64 6.40
C ARG A 35 0.09 -2.98 5.63
N PRO A 36 -0.04 -1.63 5.69
CA PRO A 36 -1.03 -0.94 4.89
C PRO A 36 -0.72 -1.12 3.39
N PRO A 37 -1.73 -1.10 2.51
CA PRO A 37 -1.49 -1.17 1.07
C PRO A 37 -0.71 0.07 0.60
N ARG A 38 0.11 -0.10 -0.44
CA ARG A 38 1.05 0.91 -0.91
C ARG A 38 1.19 0.87 -2.43
N LEU A 39 1.43 2.04 -3.01
CA LEU A 39 1.78 2.22 -4.42
C LEU A 39 3.15 2.89 -4.51
N ASP A 40 4.05 2.32 -5.30
CA ASP A 40 5.34 2.92 -5.62
C ASP A 40 5.53 3.01 -7.15
N ILE A 41 5.91 4.19 -7.66
CA ILE A 41 6.26 4.43 -9.07
C ILE A 41 7.63 5.13 -9.08
N PRO A 42 8.74 4.36 -9.09
CA PRO A 42 10.07 4.90 -8.80
C PRO A 42 10.50 6.07 -9.70
N ARG A 43 10.16 6.02 -11.00
CA ARG A 43 10.57 7.07 -11.94
C ARG A 43 9.89 8.43 -11.68
N LEU A 44 8.75 8.43 -10.97
CA LEU A 44 8.00 9.63 -10.62
C LEU A 44 8.18 10.04 -9.15
N ASP A 45 9.01 9.33 -8.38
CA ASP A 45 9.18 9.53 -6.94
C ASP A 45 7.86 9.44 -6.15
N ILE A 46 6.91 8.62 -6.63
CA ILE A 46 5.63 8.36 -5.98
C ILE A 46 5.81 7.15 -5.07
N ALA A 47 5.51 7.31 -3.77
CA ALA A 47 5.63 6.25 -2.76
C ALA A 47 4.60 6.46 -1.62
N HIS A 48 3.33 6.17 -1.87
CA HIS A 48 2.21 6.51 -0.98
C HIS A 48 1.46 5.29 -0.45
N THR A 49 0.90 5.42 0.76
CA THR A 49 -0.12 4.49 1.25
C THR A 49 -1.42 4.66 0.48
N ILE A 50 -2.20 3.58 0.41
CA ILE A 50 -3.49 3.56 -0.29
C ILE A 50 -4.62 3.49 0.72
N VAL A 51 -5.58 4.40 0.59
CA VAL A 51 -6.84 4.41 1.34
C VAL A 51 -8.01 3.94 0.48
N THR A 52 -9.15 3.64 1.09
CA THR A 52 -10.37 3.33 0.34
C THR A 52 -11.10 4.63 -0.02
N VAL A 53 -11.52 4.74 -1.28
CA VAL A 53 -12.43 5.79 -1.76
C VAL A 53 -13.83 5.19 -1.87
N PRO A 54 -14.74 5.53 -0.95
CA PRO A 54 -16.06 4.92 -0.90
C PRO A 54 -16.97 5.48 -2.00
N ILE A 55 -18.02 4.73 -2.33
CA ILE A 55 -19.13 5.23 -3.14
C ILE A 55 -20.15 5.88 -2.21
N GLN A 56 -20.39 7.18 -2.38
CA GLN A 56 -21.41 7.95 -1.69
C GLN A 56 -22.37 8.56 -2.71
N ALA A 57 -23.68 8.37 -2.50
CA ALA A 57 -24.72 8.86 -3.41
C ALA A 57 -24.55 8.44 -4.88
N GLY A 58 -23.89 7.30 -5.15
CA GLY A 58 -23.65 6.77 -6.49
C GLY A 58 -22.36 7.26 -7.15
N GLU A 59 -21.54 8.05 -6.45
CA GLU A 59 -20.27 8.58 -6.96
C GLU A 59 -19.12 8.24 -5.99
N TRP A 60 -17.89 8.17 -6.51
CA TRP A 60 -16.71 8.02 -5.65
C TRP A 60 -16.38 9.32 -4.93
N ASP A 61 -16.40 9.29 -3.60
CA ASP A 61 -16.09 10.47 -2.77
C ASP A 61 -14.58 10.63 -2.57
N VAL A 62 -13.96 11.45 -3.43
CA VAL A 62 -12.53 11.79 -3.38
C VAL A 62 -12.21 13.00 -2.49
N SER A 63 -13.19 13.57 -1.78
CA SER A 63 -13.01 14.80 -0.99
C SER A 63 -12.07 14.61 0.20
N SER A 64 -11.98 13.39 0.73
CA SER A 64 -11.14 13.03 1.88
C SER A 64 -9.75 12.50 1.49
N LEU A 65 -9.44 12.44 0.19
CA LEU A 65 -8.23 11.78 -0.30
C LEU A 65 -6.94 12.56 0.07
N GLY A 66 -7.00 13.89 0.07
CA GLY A 66 -5.85 14.75 0.35
C GLY A 66 -4.65 14.41 -0.54
N GLU A 67 -3.48 14.25 0.08
CA GLU A 67 -2.22 13.86 -0.58
C GLU A 67 -2.07 12.35 -0.84
N GLN A 68 -3.07 11.52 -0.56
CA GLN A 68 -2.95 10.07 -0.61
C GLN A 68 -3.38 9.48 -1.95
N VAL A 69 -3.03 8.20 -2.16
CA VAL A 69 -3.60 7.38 -3.23
C VAL A 69 -4.84 6.67 -2.69
N GLY A 70 -5.86 6.55 -3.52
CA GLY A 70 -7.14 5.95 -3.18
C GLY A 70 -7.42 4.76 -4.06
N TRP A 71 -7.92 3.66 -3.50
CA TRP A 71 -8.52 2.58 -4.26
C TRP A 71 -10.03 2.84 -4.40
N LEU A 72 -10.53 2.78 -5.63
CA LEU A 72 -11.96 3.00 -5.91
C LEU A 72 -12.79 1.79 -5.46
N GLU A 73 -13.67 1.99 -4.47
CA GLU A 73 -14.59 0.97 -4.00
C GLU A 73 -15.43 0.40 -5.15
N GLY A 74 -15.63 -0.92 -5.15
CA GLY A 74 -16.37 -1.63 -6.20
C GLY A 74 -15.54 -2.05 -7.41
N THR A 75 -14.28 -1.60 -7.51
CA THR A 75 -13.31 -2.14 -8.49
C THR A 75 -12.60 -3.38 -7.96
N GLY A 76 -11.76 -4.03 -8.76
CA GLY A 76 -10.95 -5.15 -8.27
C GLY A 76 -10.03 -4.69 -7.13
N ARG A 77 -9.85 -5.48 -6.07
CA ARG A 77 -8.89 -5.11 -5.01
C ARG A 77 -7.49 -5.66 -5.27
N VAL A 78 -7.42 -6.80 -5.91
CA VAL A 78 -6.20 -7.48 -6.36
C VAL A 78 -6.35 -7.79 -7.84
N PRO A 79 -5.26 -8.02 -8.58
CA PRO A 79 -5.35 -8.55 -9.94
C PRO A 79 -6.21 -9.82 -9.98
N ALA A 80 -7.39 -9.71 -10.59
CA ALA A 80 -8.39 -10.78 -10.66
C ALA A 80 -9.25 -10.63 -11.92
N THR A 81 -9.77 -11.75 -12.44
CA THR A 81 -10.61 -11.77 -13.65
C THR A 81 -11.99 -11.14 -13.44
N ALA A 82 -12.38 -10.85 -12.20
CA ALA A 82 -13.64 -10.15 -11.90
C ALA A 82 -13.57 -8.64 -12.17
N GLY A 83 -12.36 -8.07 -12.23
CA GLY A 83 -12.15 -6.65 -12.41
C GLY A 83 -10.73 -6.22 -12.04
N ALA A 84 -10.21 -5.22 -12.73
CA ALA A 84 -8.94 -4.58 -12.42
C ALA A 84 -9.05 -3.67 -11.20
N PRO A 85 -7.99 -3.54 -10.39
CA PRO A 85 -7.87 -2.45 -9.45
C PRO A 85 -7.73 -1.10 -10.12
N VAL A 86 -8.41 -0.11 -9.56
CA VAL A 86 -8.31 1.29 -10.00
C VAL A 86 -7.83 2.13 -8.83
N LEU A 87 -6.67 2.73 -8.99
CA LEU A 87 -6.08 3.66 -8.03
C LEU A 87 -6.24 5.09 -8.55
N VAL A 88 -6.69 5.98 -7.68
CA VAL A 88 -6.93 7.40 -7.95
C VAL A 88 -6.05 8.27 -7.05
N GLY A 89 -5.67 9.43 -7.55
CA GLY A 89 -4.92 10.43 -6.79
C GLY A 89 -5.19 11.80 -7.34
N HIS A 90 -5.21 12.81 -6.48
CA HIS A 90 -5.33 14.19 -6.94
C HIS A 90 -4.07 14.61 -7.73
N MET A 91 -4.26 15.38 -8.80
CA MET A 91 -3.16 16.14 -9.40
C MET A 91 -2.84 17.34 -8.50
N THR A 92 -3.89 18.09 -8.16
CA THR A 92 -3.88 19.12 -7.10
C THR A 92 -5.14 18.96 -6.28
N TYR A 93 -5.11 19.34 -5.00
CA TYR A 93 -6.29 19.35 -4.15
C TYR A 93 -6.33 20.61 -3.27
N PRO A 94 -7.52 21.07 -2.87
CA PRO A 94 -7.63 22.17 -1.91
C PRO A 94 -7.31 21.66 -0.50
N ASP A 95 -6.38 22.34 0.17
CA ASP A 95 -6.12 22.15 1.61
C ASP A 95 -6.23 23.50 2.34
N ALA A 96 -7.15 23.58 3.30
CA ALA A 96 -7.55 24.81 3.95
C ALA A 96 -7.86 25.95 2.95
N ASN A 97 -6.89 26.83 2.71
CA ASN A 97 -6.98 27.97 1.78
C ASN A 97 -5.89 27.97 0.70
N LEU A 98 -5.19 26.84 0.51
CA LEU A 98 -4.12 26.67 -0.47
C LEU A 98 -4.47 25.53 -1.44
N LEU A 99 -3.83 25.55 -2.61
CA LEU A 99 -3.83 24.44 -3.55
C LEU A 99 -2.52 23.68 -3.36
N GLU A 100 -2.63 22.43 -2.93
CA GLU A 100 -1.50 21.54 -2.68
C GLU A 100 -1.37 20.51 -3.80
N GLN A 101 -0.17 19.93 -3.92
CA GLN A 101 0.11 18.84 -4.86
C GLN A 101 -0.47 17.54 -4.31
N GLY A 102 -1.25 16.81 -5.12
CA GLY A 102 -1.73 15.48 -4.72
C GLY A 102 -0.75 14.37 -5.08
N ALA A 103 -1.06 13.14 -4.65
CA ALA A 103 -0.23 11.95 -4.89
C ALA A 103 0.13 11.73 -6.37
N PHE A 104 -0.73 12.18 -7.29
CA PHE A 104 -0.58 12.01 -8.75
C PHE A 104 -0.29 13.32 -9.47
N ALA A 105 0.25 14.34 -8.79
CA ALA A 105 0.67 15.61 -9.38
C ALA A 105 1.55 15.44 -10.64
N TYR A 106 2.43 14.43 -10.63
CA TYR A 106 3.38 14.16 -11.71
C TYR A 106 3.00 12.95 -12.57
N LEU A 107 1.79 12.37 -12.40
CA LEU A 107 1.38 11.20 -13.19
C LEU A 107 1.32 11.47 -14.70
N GLN A 108 1.12 12.73 -15.10
CA GLN A 108 1.22 13.17 -16.50
C GLN A 108 2.58 12.94 -17.16
N GLU A 109 3.63 12.75 -16.36
CA GLU A 109 4.98 12.49 -16.86
C GLU A 109 5.24 11.00 -17.07
N ILE A 110 4.27 10.12 -16.74
CA ILE A 110 4.39 8.66 -16.89
C ILE A 110 4.61 8.24 -18.35
N ARG A 111 5.40 7.19 -18.55
CA ARG A 111 5.84 6.71 -19.86
C ARG A 111 5.55 5.22 -20.00
N LEU A 112 5.41 4.79 -21.26
CA LEU A 112 5.38 3.36 -21.58
C LEU A 112 6.66 2.69 -21.09
N GLY A 113 6.54 1.51 -20.48
CA GLY A 113 7.65 0.77 -19.90
C GLY A 113 7.97 1.11 -18.44
N ASP A 114 7.36 2.16 -17.88
CA ASP A 114 7.55 2.52 -16.47
C ASP A 114 7.04 1.42 -15.55
N GLU A 115 7.77 1.18 -14.46
CA GLU A 115 7.39 0.22 -13.43
C GLU A 115 6.41 0.84 -12.44
N VAL A 116 5.37 0.07 -12.12
CA VAL A 116 4.40 0.38 -11.06
C VAL A 116 4.35 -0.79 -10.10
N VAL A 117 4.61 -0.54 -8.82
CA VAL A 117 4.57 -1.56 -7.77
C VAL A 117 3.33 -1.32 -6.91
N TYR A 118 2.48 -2.34 -6.81
CA TYR A 118 1.28 -2.31 -5.99
C TYR A 118 1.39 -3.39 -4.90
N GLU A 119 1.40 -2.96 -3.65
CA GLU A 119 1.40 -3.85 -2.48
C GLU A 119 0.05 -3.82 -1.80
N VAL A 120 -0.61 -4.98 -1.69
CA VAL A 120 -1.94 -5.11 -1.09
C VAL A 120 -2.14 -6.52 -0.57
N GLU A 121 -2.86 -6.67 0.55
CA GLU A 121 -3.13 -7.98 1.17
C GLU A 121 -1.87 -8.81 1.49
N GLY A 122 -0.72 -8.15 1.69
CA GLY A 122 0.55 -8.81 1.97
C GLY A 122 1.30 -9.29 0.72
N GLU A 123 0.70 -9.15 -0.47
CA GLU A 123 1.28 -9.51 -1.76
C GLU A 123 1.87 -8.28 -2.46
N ARG A 124 2.91 -8.51 -3.27
CA ARG A 124 3.57 -7.49 -4.07
C ARG A 124 3.40 -7.80 -5.55
N TYR A 125 2.78 -6.88 -6.28
CA TYR A 125 2.53 -6.99 -7.71
C TYR A 125 3.37 -5.95 -8.45
N VAL A 126 4.06 -6.38 -9.51
CA VAL A 126 4.87 -5.50 -10.37
C VAL A 126 4.20 -5.41 -11.73
N TYR A 127 3.97 -4.19 -12.19
CA TYR A 127 3.34 -3.88 -13.46
C TYR A 127 4.25 -3.03 -14.34
N GLU A 128 3.99 -3.07 -15.63
CA GLU A 128 4.57 -2.20 -16.64
C GLU A 128 3.48 -1.36 -17.30
N VAL A 129 3.72 -0.05 -17.43
CA VAL A 129 2.80 0.86 -18.13
C VAL A 129 2.78 0.55 -19.63
N VAL A 130 1.59 0.25 -20.16
CA VAL A 130 1.39 -0.11 -21.58
C VAL A 130 0.46 0.82 -22.34
N ALA A 131 -0.31 1.67 -21.64
CA ALA A 131 -1.08 2.71 -22.28
C ALA A 131 -1.27 3.92 -21.36
N VAL A 132 -1.32 5.10 -21.96
CA VAL A 132 -1.64 6.37 -21.31
C VAL A 132 -2.61 7.11 -22.21
N GLY A 133 -3.75 7.55 -21.67
CA GLY A 133 -4.81 8.18 -22.44
C GLY A 133 -5.61 9.20 -21.64
N ARG A 134 -6.36 10.03 -22.36
CA ARG A 134 -7.35 10.95 -21.78
C ARG A 134 -8.74 10.37 -21.98
N ILE A 135 -9.52 10.33 -20.92
CA ILE A 135 -10.92 9.92 -20.95
C ILE A 135 -11.82 11.01 -20.38
N ALA A 136 -13.08 11.01 -20.79
CA ALA A 136 -14.07 11.91 -20.20
C ALA A 136 -14.31 11.54 -18.72
N PRO A 137 -14.58 12.51 -17.83
CA PRO A 137 -14.83 12.24 -16.40
C PRO A 137 -15.98 11.26 -16.15
N ALA A 138 -16.97 11.20 -17.05
CA ALA A 138 -18.12 10.32 -16.96
C ALA A 138 -17.90 8.92 -17.58
N ASP A 139 -16.76 8.68 -18.24
CA ASP A 139 -16.49 7.40 -18.91
C ASP A 139 -15.94 6.34 -17.95
N VAL A 140 -16.81 5.90 -17.04
CA VAL A 140 -16.49 4.84 -16.06
C VAL A 140 -16.18 3.51 -16.76
N SER A 141 -16.72 3.29 -17.96
CA SER A 141 -16.51 2.05 -18.72
C SER A 141 -15.04 1.81 -19.08
N ALA A 142 -14.27 2.89 -19.26
CA ALA A 142 -12.83 2.83 -19.51
C ALA A 142 -12.02 2.28 -18.32
N LEU A 143 -12.60 2.22 -17.12
CA LEU A 143 -11.95 1.72 -15.90
C LEU A 143 -12.13 0.20 -15.71
N PHE A 144 -12.75 -0.49 -16.67
CA PHE A 144 -13.02 -1.92 -16.57
C PHE A 144 -12.03 -2.73 -17.41
N ALA A 145 -11.42 -3.73 -16.77
CA ALA A 145 -10.70 -4.82 -17.41
C ALA A 145 -10.90 -6.10 -16.59
N ALA A 146 -11.08 -7.23 -17.28
CA ALA A 146 -11.36 -8.53 -16.69
C ALA A 146 -10.33 -9.58 -17.12
N ASP A 147 -9.08 -9.16 -17.29
CA ASP A 147 -7.97 -9.99 -17.74
C ASP A 147 -7.14 -10.58 -16.59
N GLY A 148 -7.35 -10.11 -15.36
CA GLY A 148 -6.60 -10.55 -14.18
C GLY A 148 -5.18 -10.00 -14.08
N GLU A 149 -4.77 -9.14 -15.01
CA GLU A 149 -3.39 -8.65 -15.11
C GLU A 149 -3.31 -7.12 -15.14
N THR A 150 -4.43 -6.43 -15.28
CA THR A 150 -4.48 -4.97 -15.41
C THR A 150 -4.58 -4.25 -14.06
N LEU A 151 -3.83 -3.16 -13.94
CA LEU A 151 -3.97 -2.10 -12.94
C LEU A 151 -4.22 -0.77 -13.66
N PHE A 152 -5.17 0.02 -13.16
CA PHE A 152 -5.42 1.38 -13.64
C PHE A 152 -4.97 2.42 -12.63
N LEU A 153 -4.31 3.48 -13.12
CA LEU A 153 -4.05 4.70 -12.35
C LEU A 153 -4.81 5.85 -12.98
N LEU A 154 -5.49 6.65 -12.17
CA LEU A 154 -6.40 7.71 -12.62
C LEU A 154 -6.13 9.02 -11.90
N THR A 155 -6.03 10.12 -12.64
CA THR A 155 -6.00 11.47 -12.06
C THR A 155 -6.76 12.48 -12.92
N CYS A 156 -7.02 13.66 -12.36
CA CYS A 156 -7.55 14.81 -13.09
C CYS A 156 -6.48 15.38 -14.04
N THR A 157 -6.88 15.84 -15.22
CA THR A 157 -5.97 16.50 -16.16
C THR A 157 -6.71 17.53 -17.00
N ASP A 158 -5.95 18.33 -17.76
CA ASP A 158 -6.44 19.41 -18.62
C ASP A 158 -7.32 20.42 -17.86
N TRP A 159 -6.68 21.21 -16.99
CA TRP A 159 -7.34 22.30 -16.24
C TRP A 159 -7.84 23.39 -17.18
N ASN A 160 -9.12 23.73 -17.09
CA ASN A 160 -9.70 24.88 -17.76
C ASN A 160 -9.85 26.06 -16.78
N ASN A 161 -9.18 27.17 -17.11
CA ASN A 161 -9.15 28.37 -16.25
C ASN A 161 -10.47 29.16 -16.24
N GLU A 162 -11.27 29.07 -17.31
CA GLU A 162 -12.55 29.75 -17.44
C GLU A 162 -13.64 29.04 -16.62
N SER A 163 -13.77 27.73 -16.81
CA SER A 163 -14.77 26.91 -16.12
C SER A 163 -14.34 26.42 -14.75
N ARG A 164 -13.05 26.57 -14.39
CA ARG A 164 -12.46 26.16 -13.10
C ARG A 164 -12.63 24.66 -12.81
N VAL A 165 -12.55 23.83 -13.86
CA VAL A 165 -12.66 22.38 -13.75
C VAL A 165 -11.56 21.67 -14.54
N TYR A 166 -11.25 20.44 -14.14
CA TYR A 166 -10.47 19.51 -14.94
C TYR A 166 -11.37 18.79 -15.93
N GLU A 167 -11.18 19.06 -17.22
CA GLU A 167 -12.07 18.61 -18.29
C GLU A 167 -11.93 17.12 -18.59
N ASN A 168 -10.75 16.55 -18.32
CA ASN A 168 -10.46 15.15 -18.60
C ASN A 168 -9.94 14.41 -17.36
N ARG A 169 -9.82 13.09 -17.51
CA ARG A 169 -9.02 12.25 -16.64
C ARG A 169 -7.86 11.65 -17.43
N LEU A 170 -6.68 11.66 -16.82
CA LEU A 170 -5.56 10.89 -17.30
C LEU A 170 -5.72 9.45 -16.78
N LEU A 171 -5.91 8.51 -17.69
CA LEU A 171 -5.97 7.09 -17.41
C LEU A 171 -4.66 6.43 -17.86
N VAL A 172 -4.00 5.77 -16.92
CA VAL A 172 -2.84 4.93 -17.16
C VAL A 172 -3.27 3.48 -17.02
N ARG A 173 -2.95 2.65 -18.02
CA ARG A 173 -3.09 1.21 -17.93
C ARG A 173 -1.71 0.57 -17.78
N ALA A 174 -1.53 -0.18 -16.71
CA ALA A 174 -0.37 -1.01 -16.47
C ALA A 174 -0.78 -2.48 -16.47
N VAL A 175 0.07 -3.37 -17.00
CA VAL A 175 -0.15 -4.82 -17.02
C VAL A 175 0.95 -5.53 -16.26
N ARG A 176 0.61 -6.64 -15.62
CA ARG A 176 1.55 -7.38 -14.80
C ARG A 176 2.76 -7.88 -15.60
N ARG A 177 3.94 -7.83 -14.98
CA ARG A 177 5.17 -8.45 -15.50
C ARG A 177 5.32 -9.89 -15.05
#